data_AF-A0A6N6BF74-F1
#
_entry.id   AF-A0A6N6BF74-F1
#
_cell.length_a   1.000
_cell.length_b   1.000
_cell.length_c   1.000
_cell.angle_alpha   90.00
_cell.angle_beta   90.00
_cell.angle_gamma   90.00
#
_symmetry.space_group_name_H-M   'P 1'
#
loop_
_entity.id
_entity.type
_entity.pdbx_description
1 polymer ?
#
loop_
_entity_poly.entity_id
_entity_poly.type
_entity_poly.pdbx_seq_one_letter_code
_entity_poly.pdbx_strand_id
1 'polypeptide(L)' 'MQQQSLQQFYKILENILEVNINENSNLSMQNCKNWTSLSHIDIIMSLEEEFEIKFNKDELSQLKSQNELLQAIKEKLC' A
#
# COMPACT_ATOMS: atom_id res chain seq x y z
N MET A 1 -10.58 -4.69 -9.81
CA MET A 1 -9.16 -4.35 -10.01
C MET A 1 -8.56 -5.20 -11.13
N GLN A 2 -7.85 -4.59 -12.09
CA GLN A 2 -7.22 -5.27 -13.23
C GLN A 2 -5.81 -5.76 -12.87
N GLN A 3 -5.25 -6.70 -13.63
CA GLN A 3 -3.92 -7.29 -13.36
C GLN A 3 -2.79 -6.24 -13.37
N GLN A 4 -2.88 -5.23 -14.25
CA GLN A 4 -1.91 -4.14 -14.33
C GLN A 4 -1.92 -3.26 -13.06
N SER A 5 -3.11 -2.97 -12.50
CA SER A 5 -3.25 -2.19 -11.26
C SER A 5 -2.58 -2.89 -10.07
N LEU A 6 -2.67 -4.22 -10.01
CA LEU A 6 -2.05 -5.00 -8.95
C LEU A 6 -0.52 -4.97 -9.03
N GLN A 7 0.04 -4.99 -10.24
CA GLN A 7 1.49 -4.88 -10.43
C GLN A 7 2.02 -3.50 -10.01
N GLN A 8 1.28 -2.42 -10.30
CA GLN A 8 1.68 -1.08 -9.86
C GLN A 8 1.65 -0.95 -8.34
N PHE A 9 0.64 -1.53 -7.68
CA PHE A 9 0.58 -1.56 -6.22
C PHE A 9 1.86 -2.15 -5.60
N TYR A 10 2.28 -3.34 -6.05
CA TYR A 10 3.50 -3.95 -5.51
C TYR A 10 4.73 -3.12 -5.85
N LYS A 11 4.84 -2.60 -7.07
CA LYS A 11 5.97 -1.77 -7.49
C LYS A 11 6.13 -0.51 -6.63
N ILE A 12 5.03 0.16 -6.26
CA ILE A 12 5.06 1.31 -5.34
C ILE A 12 5.65 0.90 -4.00
N LEU A 13 5.16 -0.20 -3.42
CA LEU A 13 5.68 -0.70 -2.15
C LEU A 13 7.16 -1.11 -2.25
N GLU A 14 7.57 -1.80 -3.33
CA GLU A 14 8.96 -2.22 -3.53
C GLU A 14 9.90 -1.02 -3.61
N ASN A 15 9.50 0.03 -4.34
CA ASN A 15 10.30 1.23 -4.50
C ASN A 15 10.48 2.00 -3.19
N ILE A 16 9.43 2.09 -2.37
CA ILE A 16 9.46 2.86 -1.12
C ILE A 16 10.11 2.07 0.02
N LEU A 17 9.82 0.77 0.10
CA LEU A 17 10.31 -0.09 1.18
C LEU A 17 11.65 -0.75 0.84
N GLU A 18 12.15 -0.62 -0.38
CA GLU A 18 13.42 -1.20 -0.86
C GLU A 18 13.52 -2.71 -0.59
N VAL A 19 12.41 -3.43 -0.73
CA VAL A 19 12.31 -4.89 -0.55
C VAL A 19 11.53 -5.49 -1.72
N ASN A 20 11.77 -6.76 -2.04
CA ASN A 20 10.99 -7.45 -3.06
C ASN A 20 9.62 -7.88 -2.50
N ILE A 21 8.54 -7.52 -3.21
CA ILE A 21 7.16 -7.68 -2.75
C ILE A 21 6.34 -8.31 -3.88
N ASN A 22 5.56 -9.31 -3.51
CA ASN A 22 4.59 -9.94 -4.40
C ASN A 22 3.31 -10.29 -3.64
N GLU A 23 2.37 -10.94 -4.32
CA GLU A 23 1.08 -11.35 -3.77
C GLU A 23 1.14 -12.32 -2.59
N ASN A 24 2.26 -13.02 -2.42
CA ASN A 24 2.49 -13.96 -1.32
C ASN A 24 3.27 -13.33 -0.16
N SER A 25 3.77 -12.10 -0.32
CA SER A 25 4.41 -11.34 0.74
C SER A 25 3.40 -10.96 1.83
N ASN A 26 3.86 -10.93 3.08
CA ASN A 26 3.06 -10.51 4.23
C ASN A 26 3.80 -9.40 4.97
N LEU A 27 3.78 -8.18 4.42
CA LEU A 27 4.46 -7.02 5.00
C LEU A 27 3.51 -6.17 5.83
N SER A 28 4.04 -5.63 6.92
CA SER A 28 3.40 -4.66 7.79
C SER A 28 4.42 -3.74 8.42
N MET A 29 3.94 -2.63 8.98
CA MET A 29 4.75 -1.72 9.80
C MET A 29 5.48 -2.43 10.95
N GLN A 30 4.99 -3.59 11.40
CA GLN A 30 5.58 -4.33 12.51
C GLN A 30 6.72 -5.26 12.08
N ASN A 31 6.67 -5.80 10.85
CA ASN A 31 7.62 -6.82 10.39
C ASN A 31 8.56 -6.34 9.28
N CYS A 32 8.33 -5.15 8.71
CA CYS A 32 9.20 -4.53 7.72
C CYS A 32 9.94 -3.35 8.34
N LYS A 33 11.26 -3.50 8.56
CA LYS A 33 12.10 -2.44 9.17
C LYS A 33 12.07 -1.13 8.38
N ASN A 34 11.96 -1.22 7.05
CA ASN A 34 11.94 -0.05 6.17
C ASN A 34 10.57 0.64 6.15
N TRP A 35 9.54 0.02 6.73
CA TRP A 35 8.22 0.60 6.87
C TRP A 35 8.13 1.42 8.17
N THR A 36 8.63 2.64 8.09
CA THR A 36 8.60 3.65 9.15
C THR A 36 7.34 4.51 9.03
N SER A 37 7.10 5.41 9.99
CA SER A 37 6.02 6.39 9.88
C SER A 37 6.17 7.32 8.67
N LEU A 38 7.40 7.63 8.25
CA LEU A 38 7.65 8.48 7.08
C LEU A 38 7.35 7.73 5.78
N SER A 39 7.91 6.53 5.61
CA SER A 39 7.63 5.73 4.42
C SER A 39 6.18 5.28 4.34
N HIS A 40 5.48 5.15 5.47
CA HIS A 40 4.03 4.96 5.47
C HIS A 40 3.27 6.13 4.84
N ILE A 41 3.68 7.38 5.13
CA ILE A 41 3.08 8.57 4.49
C ILE A 41 3.35 8.54 2.99
N ASP A 42 4.57 8.23 2.58
CA ASP A 42 4.96 8.14 1.16
C ASP A 42 4.13 7.06 0.42
N ILE A 43 3.91 5.91 1.07
CA ILE A 43 3.05 4.84 0.56
C ILE A 43 1.63 5.35 0.35
N ILE A 44 1.02 5.95 1.38
CA ILE A 44 -0.36 6.44 1.30
C ILE A 44 -0.50 7.46 0.18
N MET A 45 0.39 8.46 0.11
CA MET A 45 0.35 9.50 -0.92
C MET A 45 0.51 8.91 -2.33
N SER A 46 1.46 8.00 -2.52
CA SER A 46 1.71 7.37 -3.82
C SER A 46 0.53 6.52 -4.29
N LEU A 47 -0.16 5.85 -3.36
CA LEU A 47 -1.36 5.04 -3.67
C LEU A 47 -2.56 5.92 -3.99
N GLU A 48 -2.76 7.03 -3.26
CA GLU A 48 -3.83 7.99 -3.57
C GLU A 48 -3.64 8.61 -4.95
N GLU A 49 -2.40 8.97 -5.32
CA GLU A 49 -2.06 9.54 -6.62
C GLU A 49 -2.23 8.52 -7.76
N GLU A 50 -1.62 7.33 -7.63
CA GLU A 50 -1.64 6.30 -8.69
C GLU A 50 -3.06 5.79 -9.01
N PHE A 51 -3.88 5.61 -7.97
CA PHE A 51 -5.22 5.02 -8.12
C PHE A 51 -6.33 6.07 -8.18
N GLU A 52 -6.01 7.37 -8.12
CA GLU A 52 -6.95 8.48 -8.03
C GLU A 52 -7.99 8.31 -6.89
N ILE A 53 -7.55 7.79 -5.74
CA ILE A 53 -8.38 7.54 -4.56
C ILE A 53 -8.01 8.45 -3.40
N LYS A 54 -8.86 8.50 -2.37
CA LYS A 54 -8.54 9.14 -1.08
C LYS A 54 -8.94 8.28 0.10
N PHE A 55 -8.04 8.21 1.07
CA PHE A 55 -8.26 7.58 2.37
C PHE A 55 -8.64 8.64 3.40
N ASN A 56 -9.66 8.36 4.19
CA ASN A 56 -10.04 9.20 5.31
C ASN A 56 -9.20 8.87 6.55
N LYS A 57 -9.30 9.70 7.60
CA LYS A 57 -8.51 9.54 8.83
C LYS A 57 -8.72 8.20 9.54
N ASP A 58 -9.94 7.68 9.49
CA ASP A 58 -10.27 6.40 10.14
C ASP A 58 -9.64 5.24 9.37
N GLU A 59 -9.70 5.28 8.03
CA GLU A 59 -9.03 4.32 7.14
C GLU A 59 -7.52 4.31 7.41
N LEU A 60 -6.86 5.48 7.38
CA LEU A 60 -5.41 5.60 7.59
C LEU A 60 -4.93 4.94 8.88
N SER A 61 -5.74 4.98 9.94
CA SER A 61 -5.40 4.34 11.22
C SER A 61 -5.31 2.81 11.16
N GLN A 62 -5.97 2.20 10.17
CA GLN A 62 -6.07 0.76 9.95
C GLN A 62 -5.13 0.25 8.85
N LEU A 63 -4.63 1.10 7.96
CA LEU A 63 -3.81 0.70 6.81
C LEU A 63 -2.34 0.42 7.18
N LYS A 64 -2.08 -0.64 7.94
CA LYS A 64 -0.73 -0.91 8.51
C LYS A 64 -0.03 -2.11 7.88
N SER A 65 -0.67 -2.75 6.91
CA SER A 65 -0.15 -3.91 6.20
C SER A 65 -0.44 -3.86 4.71
N GLN A 66 0.36 -4.62 3.97
CA GLN A 66 0.19 -4.84 2.53
C GLN A 66 -1.24 -5.30 2.20
N ASN A 67 -1.80 -6.22 3.00
CA ASN A 67 -3.13 -6.77 2.77
C ASN A 67 -4.24 -5.75 3.03
N GLU A 68 -4.14 -4.97 4.11
CA GLU A 68 -5.10 -3.90 4.43
C GLU A 68 -5.10 -2.82 3.34
N LEU A 69 -3.92 -2.38 2.89
CA LEU A 69 -3.80 -1.43 1.79
C LEU A 69 -4.43 -1.97 0.51
N LEU A 70 -4.10 -3.20 0.14
CA LEU A 70 -4.60 -3.81 -1.09
C LEU A 70 -6.12 -3.96 -1.06
N GLN A 71 -6.68 -4.35 0.09
CA GLN A 71 -8.13 -4.46 0.26
C GLN A 71 -8.80 -3.09 0.14
N ALA A 72 -8.28 -2.07 0.82
CA ALA A 72 -8.85 -0.73 0.77
C ALA A 72 -8.85 -0.13 -0.64
N ILE A 73 -7.77 -0.33 -1.40
CA ILE A 73 -7.72 0.10 -2.82
C ILE A 73 -8.77 -0.66 -3.64
N LYS A 74 -8.90 -1.99 -3.45
CA LYS A 74 -9.92 -2.79 -4.16
C LYS A 74 -11.33 -2.27 -3.87
N GLU A 75 -11.62 -1.92 -2.62
CA GLU A 75 -12.93 -1.39 -2.22
C GLU A 75 -13.23 -0.03 -2.86
N LYS A 76 -12.21 0.82 -3.06
CA LYS A 76 -12.37 2.14 -3.71
C LYS A 76 -12.49 2.08 -5.23
N LEU A 77 -11.91 1.05 -5.87
CA LEU A 77 -11.90 0.87 -7.33
C LEU A 77 -13.03 -0.03 -7.85
N CYS A 78 -13.85 -0.61 -6.97
CA CYS A 78 -15.05 -1.37 -7.32
C CYS A 78 -16.24 -0.43 -7.52
#